data_AF-A0A9X4E6J3-F1
#
_entry.id   AF-A0A9X4E6J3-F1
#
_cell.length_a   1.000
_cell.length_b   1.000
_cell.length_c   1.000
_cell.angle_alpha   90.00
_cell.angle_beta   90.00
_cell.angle_gamma   90.00
#
_symmetry.space_group_name_H-M   'P 1'
#
loop_
_entity.id
_entity.type
_entity.pdbx_description
1 polymer ?
#
loop_
_entity_poly.entity_id
_entity_poly.type
_entity_poly.pdbx_seq_one_letter_code
_entity_poly.pdbx_strand_id
1 'polypeptide(L)'
;MHPVDFHHPTRPTPASRPPDQGVPALTGIAATADGLMVGAFATHTTIAASPLVARILPALGRLAGGVGDRRNRDHDTIGARLGNIRPGGAMDEEGDGDYPAALLALDATLHAAAPAGRRRLAAQEFLSGNAVAPDTLLAVHFPRPRRAAYARFRTPQDHQAIVGVFVADTQTGARVVVSGGAPGIFRWTAAEDALDQDFSPDALAGLALDTGAFSSDGHVIAAYRALVAAATARRAVAAC
;
A
#
# COMPACT_ATOMS: atom_id res chain seq x y z
N MET A 1 7.04 -55.70 -33.63
CA MET A 1 6.81 -55.24 -32.24
C MET A 1 8.08 -54.54 -31.77
N HIS A 2 8.11 -53.21 -31.87
CA HIS A 2 9.20 -52.40 -31.31
C HIS A 2 8.73 -51.79 -29.98
N PRO A 3 9.53 -51.82 -28.90
CA PRO A 3 9.22 -51.08 -27.70
C PRO A 3 9.61 -49.61 -27.88
N VAL A 4 8.68 -48.73 -27.50
CA VAL A 4 8.89 -47.27 -27.41
C VAL A 4 9.51 -46.95 -26.05
N ASP A 5 10.74 -46.43 -26.06
CA ASP A 5 11.41 -45.92 -24.87
C ASP A 5 10.82 -44.56 -24.47
N PHE A 6 10.16 -44.52 -23.31
CA PHE A 6 9.75 -43.27 -22.67
C PHE A 6 10.94 -42.67 -21.92
N HIS A 7 11.64 -41.75 -22.57
CA HIS A 7 12.64 -40.92 -21.90
C HIS A 7 11.94 -39.93 -20.96
N HIS A 8 11.94 -40.22 -19.66
CA HIS A 8 11.48 -39.26 -18.63
C HIS A 8 12.51 -38.12 -18.52
N PRO A 9 12.12 -36.84 -18.70
CA PRO A 9 13.04 -35.75 -18.41
C PRO A 9 13.31 -35.69 -16.91
N THR A 10 14.59 -35.78 -16.53
CA THR A 10 15.06 -35.60 -15.16
C THR A 10 14.67 -34.22 -14.64
N ARG A 11 13.90 -34.17 -13.54
CA ARG A 11 13.59 -32.93 -12.81
C ARG A 11 14.88 -32.16 -12.52
N PRO A 12 14.97 -30.85 -12.82
CA PRO A 12 16.09 -30.05 -12.33
C PRO A 12 16.05 -30.04 -10.80
N THR A 13 17.19 -30.32 -10.19
CA THR A 13 17.44 -30.19 -8.76
C THR A 13 17.23 -28.74 -8.34
N PRO A 14 16.35 -28.43 -7.36
CA PRO A 14 16.26 -27.08 -6.85
C PRO A 14 17.55 -26.76 -6.08
N ALA A 15 18.32 -25.79 -6.57
CA ALA A 15 19.32 -25.11 -5.76
C ALA A 15 18.57 -24.39 -4.61
N SER A 16 18.43 -25.05 -3.46
CA SER A 16 17.64 -24.57 -2.35
C SER A 16 18.49 -23.75 -1.38
N ARG A 17 18.31 -22.44 -1.41
CA ARG A 17 18.28 -21.65 -0.18
C ARG A 17 16.80 -21.42 0.15
N PRO A 18 16.26 -21.91 1.28
CA PRO A 18 14.85 -21.70 1.59
C PRO A 18 14.56 -20.20 1.80
N PRO A 19 13.51 -19.64 1.19
CA PRO A 19 13.24 -18.20 1.20
C PRO A 19 12.32 -17.80 2.37
N ASP A 20 12.71 -18.02 3.64
CA ASP A 20 11.74 -17.80 4.72
C ASP A 20 12.25 -17.44 6.13
N GLN A 21 13.52 -17.06 6.30
CA GLN A 21 14.05 -16.64 7.61
C GLN A 21 13.60 -15.24 8.10
N GLY A 22 12.60 -14.59 7.49
CA GLY A 22 12.31 -13.17 7.74
C GLY A 22 10.86 -12.79 8.06
N VAL A 23 9.91 -13.73 8.04
CA VAL A 23 8.52 -13.43 8.39
C VAL A 23 8.35 -13.56 9.91
N PRO A 24 7.98 -12.49 10.64
CA PRO A 24 7.76 -12.57 12.08
C PRO A 24 6.56 -13.46 12.41
N ALA A 25 6.24 -13.62 13.69
CA ALA A 25 4.92 -14.09 14.10
C ALA A 25 3.84 -13.30 13.34
N LEU A 26 2.71 -13.92 13.01
CA LEU A 26 1.67 -13.30 12.17
C LEU A 26 1.13 -12.00 12.78
N THR A 27 1.22 -11.81 14.10
CA THR A 27 0.84 -10.57 14.80
C THR A 27 2.00 -9.60 15.02
N GLY A 28 3.23 -10.02 14.71
CA GLY A 28 4.46 -9.32 15.03
C GLY A 28 4.87 -8.28 14.00
N ILE A 29 5.69 -7.33 14.45
CA ILE A 29 6.34 -6.33 13.61
C ILE A 29 7.84 -6.43 13.86
N ALA A 30 8.63 -6.59 12.80
CA ALA A 30 10.07 -6.76 12.87
C ALA A 30 10.80 -5.78 11.94
N ALA A 31 12.01 -5.39 12.34
CA ALA A 31 12.90 -4.66 11.45
C ALA A 31 13.51 -5.62 10.44
N THR A 32 13.70 -5.17 9.21
CA THR A 32 14.53 -5.84 8.21
C THR A 32 15.77 -5.01 7.93
N ALA A 33 16.68 -5.52 7.10
CA ALA A 33 17.87 -4.77 6.70
C ALA A 33 17.54 -3.46 5.98
N ASP A 34 16.39 -3.41 5.32
CA ASP A 34 15.95 -2.36 4.40
C ASP A 34 14.60 -1.74 4.78
N GLY A 35 14.01 -2.06 5.92
CA GLY A 35 12.66 -1.62 6.26
C GLY A 35 11.98 -2.32 7.43
N LEU A 36 10.69 -2.60 7.25
CA LEU A 36 9.82 -3.22 8.24
C LEU A 36 9.10 -4.42 7.63
N MET A 37 8.98 -5.49 8.41
CA MET A 37 8.06 -6.60 8.13
C MET A 37 6.90 -6.54 9.13
N VAL A 38 5.67 -6.47 8.61
CA VAL A 38 4.44 -6.44 9.40
C VAL A 38 3.66 -7.73 9.14
N GLY A 39 3.46 -8.54 10.18
CA GLY A 39 2.65 -9.76 10.07
C GLY A 39 1.19 -9.46 9.70
N ALA A 40 0.56 -10.35 8.93
CA ALA A 40 -0.79 -10.15 8.41
C ALA A 40 -1.86 -9.98 9.50
N PHE A 41 -1.64 -10.51 10.70
CA PHE A 41 -2.56 -10.42 11.84
C PHE A 41 -2.21 -9.27 12.79
N ALA A 42 -1.26 -8.40 12.44
CA ALA A 42 -1.03 -7.18 13.19
C ALA A 42 -2.27 -6.26 13.07
N THR A 43 -2.83 -5.86 14.21
CA THR A 43 -3.96 -4.94 14.25
C THR A 43 -3.55 -3.52 13.92
N HIS A 44 -4.49 -2.68 13.47
CA HIS A 44 -4.18 -1.28 13.19
C HIS A 44 -3.68 -0.55 14.43
N THR A 45 -4.25 -0.84 15.61
CA THR A 45 -3.75 -0.33 16.90
C THR A 45 -2.32 -0.79 17.18
N THR A 46 -1.98 -2.06 16.92
CA THR A 46 -0.61 -2.58 17.11
C THR A 46 0.40 -1.86 16.21
N ILE A 47 0.04 -1.61 14.95
CA ILE A 47 0.89 -0.91 13.99
C ILE A 47 1.07 0.56 14.42
N ALA A 48 -0.02 1.24 14.78
CA ALA A 48 -0.02 2.65 15.17
C ALA A 48 0.77 2.91 16.47
N ALA A 49 0.69 2.00 17.44
CA ALA A 49 1.36 2.14 18.73
C ALA A 49 2.79 1.59 18.75
N SER A 50 3.26 0.95 17.66
CA SER A 50 4.56 0.29 17.63
C SER A 50 5.72 1.30 17.68
N PRO A 51 6.61 1.23 18.70
CA PRO A 51 7.81 2.06 18.75
C PRO A 51 8.73 1.83 17.55
N LEU A 52 8.71 0.61 17.00
CA LEU A 52 9.50 0.25 15.85
C LEU A 52 8.98 0.94 14.58
N VAL A 53 7.66 0.97 14.39
CA VAL A 53 7.01 1.69 13.29
C VAL A 53 7.25 3.19 13.43
N ALA A 54 7.07 3.75 14.64
CA ALA A 54 7.33 5.16 14.90
C ALA A 54 8.77 5.59 14.54
N ARG A 55 9.74 4.71 14.73
CA ARG A 55 11.15 4.95 14.41
C ARG A 55 11.50 4.78 12.93
N ILE A 56 10.99 3.74 12.27
CA ILE A 56 11.42 3.38 10.91
C ILE A 56 10.50 3.97 9.83
N LEU A 57 9.19 3.98 10.07
CA LEU A 57 8.18 4.39 9.10
C LEU A 57 6.98 5.07 9.82
N PRO A 58 7.16 6.27 10.39
CA PRO A 58 6.11 6.95 11.16
C PRO A 58 4.86 7.25 10.33
N ALA A 59 4.99 7.39 9.00
CA ALA A 59 3.86 7.53 8.08
C ALA A 59 2.88 6.35 8.16
N LEU A 60 3.38 5.12 8.29
CA LEU A 60 2.55 3.91 8.42
C LEU A 60 1.80 3.91 9.76
N GLY A 61 2.44 4.36 10.84
CA GLY A 61 1.80 4.48 12.15
C GLY A 61 0.66 5.51 12.14
N ARG A 62 0.90 6.68 11.52
CA ARG A 62 -0.14 7.73 11.32
C ARG A 62 -1.32 7.23 10.50
N LEU A 63 -1.05 6.48 9.43
CA LEU A 63 -2.07 5.85 8.60
C LEU A 63 -2.89 4.84 9.40
N ALA A 64 -2.24 3.88 10.06
CA ALA A 64 -2.92 2.84 10.84
C ALA A 64 -3.76 3.42 11.98
N GLY A 65 -3.29 4.49 12.63
CA GLY A 65 -4.05 5.20 13.67
C GLY A 65 -5.31 5.90 13.16
N GLY A 66 -5.41 6.10 11.84
CA GLY A 66 -6.55 6.71 11.19
C GLY A 66 -7.63 5.73 10.74
N VAL A 67 -7.29 4.49 10.42
CA VAL A 67 -8.20 3.52 9.78
C VAL A 67 -9.44 3.29 10.63
N GLY A 68 -10.64 3.25 10.05
CA GLY A 68 -11.89 2.91 10.75
C GLY A 68 -12.18 3.73 12.04
N ASP A 69 -12.98 3.17 12.93
CA ASP A 69 -13.18 3.67 14.30
C ASP A 69 -12.22 2.96 15.28
N ARG A 70 -12.29 3.30 16.58
CA ARG A 70 -11.40 2.69 17.58
C ARG A 70 -11.60 1.18 17.69
N ARG A 71 -12.85 0.70 17.65
CA ARG A 71 -13.15 -0.72 17.83
C ARG A 71 -12.64 -1.54 16.66
N ASN A 72 -12.83 -1.04 15.44
CA ASN A 72 -12.30 -1.65 14.23
C ASN A 72 -10.77 -1.64 14.26
N ARG A 73 -10.11 -0.57 14.72
CA ARG A 73 -8.63 -0.58 14.84
C ARG A 73 -8.08 -1.61 15.82
N ASP A 74 -8.80 -1.86 16.90
CA ASP A 74 -8.38 -2.80 17.94
C ASP A 74 -8.55 -4.26 17.50
N HIS A 75 -9.48 -4.55 16.60
CA HIS A 75 -9.83 -5.90 16.15
C HIS A 75 -9.32 -6.23 14.75
N ASP A 76 -9.43 -5.30 13.80
CA ASP A 76 -9.14 -5.53 12.40
C ASP A 76 -7.63 -5.51 12.15
N THR A 77 -7.22 -6.39 11.23
CA THR A 77 -5.82 -6.62 10.90
C THR A 77 -5.48 -6.04 9.53
N ILE A 78 -4.21 -5.71 9.32
CA ILE A 78 -3.74 -5.33 7.99
C ILE A 78 -4.07 -6.41 6.95
N GLY A 79 -3.95 -7.69 7.31
CA GLY A 79 -4.20 -8.80 6.41
C GLY A 79 -5.66 -8.94 6.02
N ALA A 80 -6.60 -8.76 6.97
CA ALA A 80 -8.02 -8.74 6.66
C ALA A 80 -8.38 -7.58 5.73
N ARG A 81 -7.82 -6.38 5.99
CA ARG A 81 -8.06 -5.20 5.15
C ARG A 81 -7.54 -5.40 3.73
N LEU A 82 -6.33 -5.98 3.59
CA LEU A 82 -5.74 -6.28 2.28
C LEU A 82 -6.42 -7.46 1.57
N GLY A 83 -6.93 -8.44 2.31
CA GLY A 83 -7.68 -9.58 1.77
C GLY A 83 -9.02 -9.18 1.13
N ASN A 84 -9.60 -8.05 1.57
CA ASN A 84 -10.81 -7.50 0.95
C ASN A 84 -10.54 -6.76 -0.36
N ILE A 85 -9.27 -6.47 -0.70
CA ILE A 85 -8.92 -5.84 -1.97
C ILE A 85 -9.11 -6.87 -3.08
N ARG A 86 -10.04 -6.60 -4.00
CA ARG A 86 -10.21 -7.41 -5.21
C ARG A 86 -8.98 -7.25 -6.12
N PRO A 87 -8.56 -8.31 -6.84
CA PRO A 87 -7.56 -8.16 -7.90
C PRO A 87 -7.97 -7.04 -8.86
N GLY A 88 -7.05 -6.13 -9.16
CA GLY A 88 -7.31 -4.94 -9.99
C GLY A 88 -7.48 -3.65 -9.19
N GLY A 89 -7.39 -3.72 -7.85
CA GLY A 89 -7.44 -2.55 -6.98
C GLY A 89 -8.84 -1.95 -6.88
N ALA A 90 -9.84 -2.66 -7.43
CA ALA A 90 -11.25 -2.33 -7.27
C ALA A 90 -11.62 -2.49 -5.79
N MET A 91 -11.84 -1.36 -5.15
CA MET A 91 -12.39 -1.29 -3.80
C MET A 91 -13.91 -1.28 -3.93
N ASP A 92 -14.61 -1.92 -2.99
CA ASP A 92 -16.02 -1.58 -2.77
C ASP A 92 -16.12 -0.09 -2.39
N GLU A 93 -17.29 0.53 -2.62
CA GLU A 93 -17.51 1.97 -2.43
C GLU A 93 -17.18 2.47 -1.00
N GLU A 94 -17.00 1.54 -0.05
CA GLU A 94 -16.65 1.78 1.36
C GLU A 94 -15.15 1.56 1.69
N GLY A 95 -14.33 1.20 0.71
CA GLY A 95 -12.96 0.74 0.93
C GLY A 95 -11.95 1.87 1.22
N ASP A 96 -11.47 1.95 2.47
CA ASP A 96 -10.29 2.79 2.83
C ASP A 96 -9.12 2.42 1.92
N GLY A 97 -8.82 3.27 0.95
CA GLY A 97 -7.61 3.19 0.13
C GLY A 97 -6.32 3.54 0.88
N ASP A 98 -6.36 3.58 2.22
CA ASP A 98 -5.24 3.88 3.11
C ASP A 98 -4.07 2.90 2.87
N TYR A 99 -4.25 1.61 3.18
CA TYR A 99 -3.19 0.61 3.00
C TYR A 99 -2.78 0.41 1.53
N PRO A 100 -3.71 0.35 0.54
CA PRO A 100 -3.32 0.38 -0.87
C PRO A 100 -2.39 1.55 -1.22
N ALA A 101 -2.64 2.75 -0.68
CA ALA A 101 -1.80 3.92 -0.95
C ALA A 101 -0.39 3.73 -0.37
N ALA A 102 -0.29 3.22 0.85
CA ALA A 102 1.01 2.89 1.45
C ALA A 102 1.75 1.79 0.69
N LEU A 103 1.05 0.73 0.27
CA LEU A 103 1.64 -0.37 -0.48
C LEU A 103 2.27 0.13 -1.79
N LEU A 104 1.53 0.96 -2.53
CA LEU A 104 1.95 1.48 -3.82
C LEU A 104 3.04 2.56 -3.67
N ALA A 105 2.93 3.44 -2.68
CA ALA A 105 3.89 4.53 -2.50
C ALA A 105 5.25 4.06 -1.97
N LEU A 106 5.27 2.95 -1.22
CA LEU A 106 6.49 2.41 -0.61
C LEU A 106 7.11 1.26 -1.40
N ASP A 107 6.56 0.92 -2.58
CA ASP A 107 6.95 -0.26 -3.35
C ASP A 107 6.96 -1.53 -2.48
N ALA A 108 5.90 -1.71 -1.68
CA ALA A 108 5.82 -2.78 -0.69
C ALA A 108 5.77 -4.17 -1.35
N THR A 109 6.20 -5.18 -0.59
CA THR A 109 6.17 -6.59 -1.02
C THR A 109 5.25 -7.39 -0.11
N LEU A 110 4.24 -8.05 -0.70
CA LEU A 110 3.36 -8.96 0.02
C LEU A 110 4.00 -10.36 0.09
N HIS A 111 4.06 -10.94 1.29
CA HIS A 111 4.55 -12.29 1.54
C HIS A 111 3.35 -13.22 1.74
N ALA A 112 3.24 -14.25 0.92
CA ALA A 112 2.08 -15.14 0.91
C ALA A 112 2.46 -16.62 0.93
N ALA A 113 1.53 -17.45 1.39
CA ALA A 113 1.54 -18.89 1.22
C ALA A 113 0.50 -19.32 0.17
N ALA A 114 0.83 -20.40 -0.53
CA ALA A 114 -0.01 -21.14 -1.47
C ALA A 114 0.27 -22.65 -1.30
N PRO A 115 -0.57 -23.56 -1.82
CA PRO A 115 -0.31 -25.01 -1.78
C PRO A 115 1.05 -25.40 -2.36
N ALA A 116 1.53 -24.66 -3.36
CA ALA A 116 2.84 -24.87 -3.99
C ALA A 116 4.03 -24.31 -3.18
N GLY A 117 3.78 -23.62 -2.06
CA GLY A 117 4.80 -23.03 -1.20
C GLY A 117 4.60 -21.54 -0.95
N ARG A 118 5.63 -20.88 -0.45
CA ARG A 118 5.62 -19.43 -0.18
C ARG A 118 6.05 -18.64 -1.41
N ARG A 119 5.43 -17.48 -1.62
CA ARG A 119 5.79 -16.54 -2.69
C ARG A 119 5.77 -15.09 -2.21
N ARG A 120 6.43 -14.23 -2.97
CA ARG A 120 6.43 -12.77 -2.79
C ARG A 120 5.72 -12.14 -3.98
N LEU A 121 4.96 -11.08 -3.72
CA LEU A 121 4.19 -10.35 -4.72
C LEU A 121 4.50 -8.86 -4.58
N ALA A 122 4.84 -8.19 -5.69
CA ALA A 122 5.01 -6.75 -5.67
C ALA A 122 3.64 -6.08 -5.49
N ALA A 123 3.57 -5.02 -4.68
CA ALA A 123 2.35 -4.26 -4.45
C ALA A 123 1.67 -3.79 -5.74
N GLN A 124 2.46 -3.30 -6.70
CA GLN A 124 1.98 -2.85 -8.01
C GLN A 124 1.25 -3.97 -8.77
N GLU A 125 1.80 -5.19 -8.77
CA GLU A 125 1.21 -6.35 -9.47
C GLU A 125 -0.07 -6.85 -8.78
N PHE A 126 -0.08 -6.81 -7.45
CA PHE A 126 -1.25 -7.14 -6.64
C PHE A 126 -2.39 -6.15 -6.90
N LEU A 127 -2.09 -4.85 -6.86
CA LEU A 127 -3.07 -3.79 -7.05
C LEU A 127 -3.51 -3.65 -8.51
N SER A 128 -2.70 -3.99 -9.50
CA SER A 128 -3.13 -3.98 -10.91
C SER A 128 -3.95 -5.20 -11.31
N GLY A 129 -4.07 -6.22 -10.44
CA GLY A 129 -4.78 -7.46 -10.73
C GLY A 129 -4.04 -8.42 -11.66
N ASN A 130 -2.80 -8.10 -12.02
CA ASN A 130 -1.95 -8.96 -12.84
C ASN A 130 -1.41 -10.15 -12.04
N ALA A 131 -1.38 -10.04 -10.71
CA ALA A 131 -1.06 -11.15 -9.83
C ALA A 131 -2.34 -11.91 -9.41
N VAL A 132 -2.26 -13.24 -9.44
CA VAL A 132 -3.24 -14.09 -8.75
C VAL A 132 -3.22 -13.75 -7.26
N ALA A 133 -4.38 -13.47 -6.67
CA ALA A 133 -4.50 -13.19 -5.24
C ALA A 133 -3.82 -14.30 -4.40
N PRO A 134 -3.17 -13.95 -3.28
CA PRO A 134 -2.59 -14.95 -2.40
C PRO A 134 -3.67 -15.82 -1.75
N ASP A 135 -3.44 -17.13 -1.64
CA ASP A 135 -4.34 -18.02 -0.88
C ASP A 135 -4.30 -17.65 0.61
N THR A 136 -3.14 -17.24 1.11
CA THR A 136 -2.99 -16.72 2.48
C THR A 136 -1.89 -15.66 2.53
N LEU A 137 -2.24 -14.45 2.93
CA LEU A 137 -1.27 -13.39 3.22
C LEU A 137 -0.63 -13.67 4.59
N LEU A 138 0.71 -13.68 4.64
CA LEU A 138 1.49 -13.93 5.86
C LEU A 138 2.03 -12.64 6.47
N ALA A 139 2.53 -11.73 5.62
CA ALA A 139 3.11 -10.47 6.05
C ALA A 139 3.21 -9.49 4.87
N VAL A 140 3.49 -8.23 5.20
CA VAL A 140 3.84 -7.18 4.26
C VAL A 140 5.19 -6.60 4.66
N HIS A 141 6.10 -6.55 3.69
CA HIS A 141 7.37 -5.85 3.80
C HIS A 141 7.22 -4.44 3.24
N PHE A 142 7.58 -3.44 4.05
CA PHE A 142 7.64 -2.04 3.68
C PHE A 142 9.10 -1.59 3.68
N PRO A 143 9.70 -1.32 2.50
CA PRO A 143 10.99 -0.67 2.39
C PRO A 143 11.01 0.66 3.15
N ARG A 144 12.17 1.02 3.71
CA ARG A 144 12.39 2.29 4.40
C ARG A 144 12.58 3.41 3.35
N PRO A 145 11.67 4.38 3.26
CA PRO A 145 11.89 5.58 2.44
C PRO A 145 12.88 6.52 3.15
N ARG A 146 13.41 7.50 2.41
CA ARG A 146 14.19 8.61 2.98
C ARG A 146 13.31 9.48 3.88
N ARG A 147 12.08 9.75 3.44
CA ARG A 147 11.02 10.45 4.16
C ARG A 147 9.66 10.04 3.59
N ALA A 148 8.62 10.11 4.40
CA ALA A 148 7.26 9.79 3.96
C ALA A 148 6.21 10.41 4.88
N ALA A 149 5.05 10.68 4.32
CA ALA A 149 3.89 11.13 5.06
C ALA A 149 2.59 10.62 4.45
N TYR A 150 1.59 10.51 5.31
CA TYR A 150 0.22 10.22 4.91
C TYR A 150 -0.67 11.34 5.42
N ALA A 151 -1.47 11.91 4.52
CA ALA A 151 -2.49 12.89 4.84
C ALA A 151 -3.83 12.44 4.25
N ARG A 152 -4.91 12.77 4.94
CA ARG A 152 -6.27 12.43 4.49
C ARG A 152 -7.22 13.59 4.73
N PHE A 153 -8.20 13.72 3.87
CA PHE A 153 -9.28 14.67 4.01
C PHE A 153 -10.61 13.92 4.20
N ARG A 154 -11.37 14.31 5.22
CA ARG A 154 -12.62 13.65 5.63
C ARG A 154 -13.79 14.62 5.59
N THR A 155 -14.97 14.12 5.25
CA THR A 155 -16.19 14.92 5.45
C THR A 155 -16.42 15.14 6.95
N PRO A 156 -16.82 16.36 7.37
CA PRO A 156 -17.14 16.62 8.77
C PRO A 156 -18.35 15.83 9.30
N GLN A 157 -19.32 15.54 8.43
CA GLN A 157 -20.61 14.95 8.81
C GLN A 157 -20.52 13.44 9.12
N ASP A 158 -19.86 12.66 8.27
CA ASP A 158 -19.86 11.19 8.40
C ASP A 158 -18.46 10.59 8.58
N HIS A 159 -17.44 11.45 8.71
CA HIS A 159 -16.03 11.08 8.89
C HIS A 159 -15.46 10.16 7.80
N GLN A 160 -16.15 9.96 6.67
CA GLN A 160 -15.64 9.18 5.55
C GLN A 160 -14.50 9.94 4.86
N ALA A 161 -13.48 9.21 4.41
CA ALA A 161 -12.38 9.78 3.66
C ALA A 161 -12.86 10.16 2.24
N ILE A 162 -12.72 11.44 1.90
CA ILE A 162 -12.93 11.90 0.52
C ILE A 162 -11.70 11.55 -0.31
N VAL A 163 -10.51 11.86 0.21
CA VAL A 163 -9.22 11.56 -0.43
C VAL A 163 -8.17 11.24 0.64
N GLY A 164 -7.33 10.25 0.36
CA GLY A 164 -6.06 10.03 1.05
C GLY A 164 -4.88 10.29 0.09
N VAL A 165 -3.77 10.83 0.60
CA VAL A 165 -2.54 10.97 -0.17
C VAL A 165 -1.37 10.44 0.64
N PHE A 166 -0.69 9.45 0.09
CA PHE A 166 0.58 8.95 0.61
C PHE A 166 1.72 9.48 -0.25
N VAL A 167 2.68 10.14 0.38
CA VAL A 167 3.89 10.64 -0.26
C VAL A 167 5.09 9.93 0.33
N ALA A 168 5.99 9.45 -0.52
CA ALA A 168 7.26 8.87 -0.10
C ALA A 168 8.40 9.33 -1.03
N ASP A 169 9.53 9.70 -0.43
CA ASP A 169 10.82 9.84 -1.12
C ASP A 169 11.55 8.50 -0.97
N THR A 170 11.50 7.67 -2.02
CA THR A 170 12.08 6.32 -1.99
C THR A 170 13.53 6.35 -2.47
N GLN A 171 14.20 5.20 -2.50
CA GLN A 171 15.53 5.10 -3.11
C GLN A 171 15.50 5.29 -4.63
N THR A 172 14.34 5.10 -5.27
CA THR A 172 14.16 5.17 -6.72
C THR A 172 13.45 6.44 -7.20
N GLY A 173 13.16 7.37 -6.29
CA GLY A 173 12.48 8.63 -6.57
C GLY A 173 11.24 8.85 -5.70
N ALA A 174 10.57 9.97 -5.92
CA ALA A 174 9.34 10.35 -5.27
C ALA A 174 8.16 9.48 -5.74
N ARG A 175 7.24 9.22 -4.81
CA ARG A 175 5.98 8.54 -5.05
C ARG A 175 4.86 9.36 -4.44
N VAL A 176 3.83 9.65 -5.23
CA VAL A 176 2.64 10.39 -4.79
C VAL A 176 1.44 9.55 -5.18
N VAL A 177 0.83 8.92 -4.18
CA VAL A 177 -0.30 8.02 -4.40
C VAL A 177 -1.56 8.61 -3.80
N VAL A 178 -2.57 8.75 -4.65
CA VAL A 178 -3.88 9.31 -4.30
C VAL A 178 -4.88 8.16 -4.18
N SER A 179 -5.60 8.10 -3.06
CA SER A 179 -6.74 7.22 -2.83
C SER A 179 -8.06 8.00 -2.76
N GLY A 180 -9.17 7.38 -3.14
CA GLY A 180 -10.48 8.03 -3.19
C GLY A 180 -10.84 8.64 -4.55
N GLY A 181 -10.15 8.21 -5.62
CA GLY A 181 -10.54 8.45 -7.02
C GLY A 181 -11.24 7.24 -7.65
N ALA A 182 -11.55 7.29 -8.94
CA ALA A 182 -12.05 6.16 -9.71
C ALA A 182 -10.93 5.67 -10.65
N PRO A 183 -10.56 4.37 -10.65
CA PRO A 183 -11.23 3.22 -10.03
C PRO A 183 -10.83 2.90 -8.56
N GLY A 184 -10.10 3.77 -7.87
CA GLY A 184 -9.89 3.65 -6.41
C GLY A 184 -8.60 4.29 -5.91
N ILE A 185 -7.49 4.02 -6.60
CA ILE A 185 -6.14 4.44 -6.23
C ILE A 185 -5.27 4.62 -7.48
N PHE A 186 -4.44 5.64 -7.51
CA PHE A 186 -3.51 5.87 -8.62
C PHE A 186 -2.28 6.68 -8.19
N ARG A 187 -1.22 6.61 -9.01
CA ARG A 187 -0.02 7.44 -8.89
C ARG A 187 -0.19 8.75 -9.64
N TRP A 188 0.13 9.86 -8.98
CA TRP A 188 0.14 11.18 -9.60
C TRP A 188 1.54 11.48 -10.14
N THR A 189 1.84 10.94 -11.32
CA THR A 189 3.18 11.01 -11.92
C THR A 189 3.71 12.42 -12.10
N ALA A 190 2.87 13.38 -12.52
CA ALA A 190 3.29 14.78 -12.64
C ALA A 190 3.77 15.39 -11.30
N ALA A 191 3.19 14.97 -10.17
CA ALA A 191 3.67 15.38 -8.85
C ALA A 191 4.93 14.62 -8.43
N GLU A 192 5.09 13.36 -8.84
CA GLU A 192 6.33 12.60 -8.65
C GLU A 192 7.51 13.29 -9.37
N ASP A 193 7.33 13.63 -10.65
CA ASP A 193 8.36 14.30 -11.47
C ASP A 193 8.79 15.65 -10.86
N ALA A 194 7.83 16.43 -10.33
CA ALA A 194 8.12 17.71 -9.67
C ALA A 194 8.89 17.52 -8.36
N LEU A 195 8.49 16.55 -7.53
CA LEU A 195 9.13 16.29 -6.23
C LEU A 195 10.51 15.63 -6.36
N ASP A 196 10.79 14.96 -7.47
CA ASP A 196 12.13 14.47 -7.80
C ASP A 196 13.13 15.61 -8.07
N GLN A 197 12.65 16.76 -8.56
CA GLN A 197 13.49 17.95 -8.75
C GLN A 197 13.59 18.80 -7.49
N ASP A 198 12.45 19.06 -6.84
CA ASP A 198 12.38 19.81 -5.59
C ASP A 198 11.33 19.19 -4.68
N PHE A 199 11.79 18.53 -3.62
CA PHE A 199 10.88 17.95 -2.63
C PHE A 199 10.38 19.02 -1.65
N SER A 200 9.49 19.87 -2.14
CA SER A 200 8.86 20.94 -1.37
C SER A 200 7.36 21.01 -1.66
N PRO A 201 6.54 21.54 -0.72
CA PRO A 201 5.11 21.77 -0.98
C PRO A 201 4.83 22.74 -2.13
N ASP A 202 5.82 23.58 -2.48
CA ASP A 202 5.70 24.59 -3.53
C ASP A 202 6.01 24.03 -4.92
N ALA A 203 6.77 22.93 -5.01
CA ALA A 203 6.95 22.18 -6.27
C ALA A 203 5.62 21.64 -6.82
N LEU A 204 4.62 21.44 -5.95
CA LEU A 204 3.27 21.03 -6.35
C LEU A 204 2.35 22.22 -6.64
N ALA A 205 2.82 23.46 -6.51
CA ALA A 205 1.99 24.64 -6.77
C ALA A 205 1.62 24.73 -8.25
N GLY A 206 0.32 24.86 -8.54
CA GLY A 206 -0.18 24.95 -9.90
C GLY A 206 -0.36 23.61 -10.63
N LEU A 207 0.09 22.49 -10.05
CA LEU A 207 -0.26 21.17 -10.56
C LEU A 207 -1.72 20.86 -10.25
N ALA A 208 -2.43 20.38 -11.27
CA ALA A 208 -3.82 19.95 -11.16
C ALA A 208 -3.93 18.47 -11.47
N LEU A 209 -4.82 17.80 -10.75
CA LEU A 209 -5.24 16.44 -11.06
C LEU A 209 -6.35 16.49 -12.11
N ASP A 210 -6.32 15.54 -13.05
CA ASP A 210 -7.42 15.35 -13.98
C ASP A 210 -8.69 14.95 -13.23
N THR A 211 -9.76 15.69 -13.45
CA THR A 211 -11.08 15.39 -12.87
C THR A 211 -11.62 14.03 -13.35
N GLY A 212 -11.18 13.55 -14.52
CA GLY A 212 -11.54 12.22 -15.04
C GLY A 212 -11.01 11.06 -14.19
N ALA A 213 -10.02 11.31 -13.32
CA ALA A 213 -9.50 10.31 -12.37
C ALA A 213 -10.38 10.14 -11.12
N PHE A 214 -11.51 10.87 -11.02
CA PHE A 214 -12.39 10.85 -9.85
C PHE A 214 -13.84 10.56 -10.24
N SER A 215 -14.53 9.78 -9.41
CA SER A 215 -15.98 9.65 -9.47
C SER A 215 -16.67 10.80 -8.74
N SER A 216 -17.92 11.07 -9.13
CA SER A 216 -18.82 11.92 -8.36
C SER A 216 -19.87 11.03 -7.70
N ASP A 217 -20.27 11.37 -6.48
CA ASP A 217 -21.36 10.72 -5.75
C ASP A 217 -22.35 11.78 -5.21
N GLY A 218 -23.35 11.36 -4.44
CA GLY A 218 -24.38 12.24 -3.87
C GLY A 218 -23.87 13.27 -2.86
N HIS A 219 -22.63 13.15 -2.38
CA HIS A 219 -22.01 14.03 -1.39
C HIS A 219 -20.89 14.89 -1.98
N VAL A 220 -20.12 14.35 -2.94
CA VAL A 220 -18.90 14.98 -3.45
C VAL A 220 -18.74 14.81 -4.96
N ILE A 221 -18.50 15.93 -5.66
CA ILE A 221 -18.20 15.94 -7.09
C ILE A 221 -16.71 15.68 -7.39
N ALA A 222 -16.42 15.09 -8.55
CA ALA A 222 -15.08 14.74 -9.01
C ALA A 222 -14.11 15.94 -9.00
N ALA A 223 -14.56 17.11 -9.43
CA ALA A 223 -13.75 18.34 -9.43
C ALA A 223 -13.31 18.76 -8.01
N TYR A 224 -14.17 18.57 -7.01
CA TYR A 224 -13.83 18.84 -5.63
C TYR A 224 -12.83 17.82 -5.08
N ARG A 225 -12.98 16.52 -5.42
CA ARG A 225 -12.01 15.48 -5.05
C ARG A 225 -10.61 15.81 -5.62
N ALA A 226 -10.52 16.20 -6.90
CA ALA A 226 -9.27 16.59 -7.53
C ALA A 226 -8.60 17.79 -6.83
N LEU A 227 -9.37 18.83 -6.50
CA LEU A 227 -8.87 20.01 -5.78
C LEU A 227 -8.34 19.64 -4.39
N VAL A 228 -9.14 18.88 -3.63
CA VAL A 228 -8.78 18.45 -2.27
C VAL A 228 -7.58 17.49 -2.28
N ALA A 229 -7.47 16.63 -3.28
CA ALA A 229 -6.33 15.74 -3.46
C ALA A 229 -5.02 16.53 -3.64
N ALA A 230 -5.01 17.54 -4.50
CA ALA A 230 -3.85 18.41 -4.71
C ALA A 230 -3.45 19.15 -3.42
N ALA A 231 -4.42 19.72 -2.70
CA ALA A 231 -4.17 20.38 -1.41
C ALA A 231 -3.67 19.40 -0.33
N THR A 232 -4.22 18.18 -0.30
CA THR A 232 -3.83 17.13 0.64
C THR A 232 -2.41 16.62 0.36
N ALA A 233 -2.02 16.52 -0.92
CA ALA A 233 -0.66 16.20 -1.32
C ALA A 233 0.35 17.22 -0.79
N ARG A 234 0.08 18.53 -0.93
CA ARG A 234 0.94 19.59 -0.37
C ARG A 234 1.09 19.47 1.15
N ARG A 235 0.00 19.15 1.86
CA ARG A 235 0.04 18.90 3.31
C ARG A 235 0.85 17.67 3.67
N ALA A 236 0.77 16.60 2.88
CA ALA A 236 1.59 15.40 3.08
C ALA A 236 3.08 15.72 2.88
N VAL A 237 3.45 16.42 1.80
CA VAL A 237 4.85 16.83 1.56
C VAL A 237 5.40 17.66 2.72
N ALA A 238 4.61 18.62 3.24
CA ALA A 238 5.02 19.44 4.38
C ALA A 238 5.20 18.65 5.70
N ALA A 239 4.64 17.45 5.80
CA ALA A 239 4.67 16.60 6.99
C ALA A 239 5.65 15.40 6.87
N CYS A 240 6.41 15.34 5.77
CA CYS A 240 7.45 14.34 5.51
C CYS A 240 8.70 14.57 6.37
#